data_AF-V9VJE1-F1
#
_entry.id   AF-V9VJE1-F1
#
_cell.length_a   1.000
_cell.length_b   1.000
_cell.length_c   1.000
_cell.angle_alpha   90.00
_cell.angle_beta   90.00
_cell.angle_gamma   90.00
#
_symmetry.space_group_name_H-M   'P 1'
#
loop_
_entity.id
_entity.type
_entity.pdbx_description
1 polymer ?
#
loop_
_entity_poly.entity_id
_entity_poly.type
_entity_poly.pdbx_seq_one_letter_code
_entity_poly.pdbx_strand_id
1 'polypeptide(L)'
;GTIRETVVNRPDDDEAKVIHDFAYYWPHYTPITRRQDHDIMLFTFSKITGHAGSRIGWALVKDKEVAKKMVEYIIVNSIGVSKESQVRTAKILNVLKETCKSESESENFFKYGREMMKNRWEKLREVVKESDAFTLPKYPEAFCNYFGKSLESYPAFAWLGTKEETDLVSELRRHKVMSRAGERCGSD
;
A
#
# COMPACT_ATOMS: atom_id res chain seq x y z
N GLY A 1 6.53 -3.77 2.03
CA GLY A 1 5.63 -4.78 2.55
C GLY A 1 5.60 -5.91 1.56
N THR A 2 5.99 -7.09 2.01
CA THR A 2 5.52 -8.33 1.39
C THR A 2 4.03 -8.47 1.72
N ILE A 3 3.26 -9.08 0.81
CA ILE A 3 1.90 -9.51 1.16
C ILE A 3 2.06 -10.58 2.22
N ARG A 4 1.48 -10.35 3.41
CA ARG A 4 1.44 -11.34 4.48
C ARG A 4 0.26 -12.28 4.24
N GLU A 5 0.44 -13.53 4.64
CA GLU A 5 -0.67 -14.47 4.72
C GLU A 5 -1.59 -14.09 5.89
N THR A 6 -2.84 -14.50 5.79
CA THR A 6 -3.86 -14.26 6.79
C THR A 6 -3.55 -15.04 8.06
N VAL A 7 -3.53 -14.35 9.20
CA VAL A 7 -3.38 -14.98 10.51
C VAL A 7 -4.70 -14.84 11.25
N VAL A 8 -5.38 -15.96 11.47
CA VAL A 8 -6.65 -16.02 12.18
C VAL A 8 -6.45 -16.90 13.42
N ASN A 9 -6.82 -16.40 14.59
CA ASN A 9 -6.89 -17.22 15.80
C ASN A 9 -8.04 -18.20 15.64
N ARG A 10 -7.74 -19.50 15.58
CA ARG A 10 -8.66 -20.62 15.30
C ARG A 10 -9.05 -20.70 13.82
N PRO A 11 -8.15 -21.20 12.96
CA PRO A 11 -8.43 -21.35 11.52
C PRO A 11 -9.55 -22.35 11.22
N ASP A 12 -9.90 -23.22 12.16
CA ASP A 12 -10.98 -24.21 12.06
C ASP A 12 -12.36 -23.64 12.47
N ASP A 13 -12.43 -22.36 12.85
CA ASP A 13 -13.67 -21.68 13.16
C ASP A 13 -14.25 -21.07 11.88
N ASP A 14 -15.25 -21.75 11.30
CA ASP A 14 -15.99 -21.32 10.09
C ASP A 14 -16.62 -19.92 10.24
N GLU A 15 -16.70 -19.38 11.46
CA GLU A 15 -17.24 -18.05 11.71
C GLU A 15 -16.22 -16.91 11.52
N ALA A 16 -14.92 -17.19 11.54
CA ALA A 16 -13.92 -16.14 11.39
C ALA A 16 -14.04 -15.42 10.03
N LYS A 17 -13.92 -14.09 10.03
CA LYS A 17 -14.01 -13.25 8.83
C LYS A 17 -12.73 -12.46 8.65
N VAL A 18 -12.29 -12.34 7.40
CA VAL A 18 -11.04 -11.67 7.04
C VAL A 18 -11.31 -10.51 6.09
N ILE A 19 -10.70 -9.36 6.39
CA ILE A 19 -10.71 -8.18 5.53
C ILE A 19 -9.30 -7.99 4.98
N HIS A 20 -9.15 -7.95 3.67
CA HIS A 20 -7.87 -7.73 3.01
C HIS A 20 -7.73 -6.27 2.58
N ASP A 21 -6.80 -5.54 3.19
CA ASP A 21 -6.44 -4.19 2.76
C ASP A 21 -5.32 -4.24 1.71
N PHE A 22 -5.69 -3.98 0.45
CA PHE A 22 -4.79 -3.92 -0.70
C PHE A 22 -4.45 -2.49 -1.12
N ALA A 23 -4.51 -1.52 -0.21
CA ALA A 23 -4.17 -0.11 -0.46
C ALA A 23 -2.83 0.08 -1.19
N TYR A 24 -1.83 -0.75 -0.91
CA TYR A 24 -0.48 -0.68 -1.49
C TYR A 24 -0.19 -1.78 -2.53
N TYR A 25 -1.17 -2.59 -2.92
CA TYR A 25 -0.99 -3.66 -3.92
C TYR A 25 -1.08 -3.12 -5.35
N TRP A 26 -0.08 -2.33 -5.73
CA TRP A 26 0.01 -1.67 -7.03
C TRP A 26 1.41 -1.75 -7.63
N PRO A 27 1.57 -1.75 -8.97
CA PRO A 27 2.84 -2.06 -9.64
C PRO A 27 4.01 -1.12 -9.28
N HIS A 28 3.70 0.12 -8.89
CA HIS A 28 4.69 1.11 -8.45
C HIS A 28 5.27 0.83 -7.05
N TYR A 29 4.65 -0.07 -6.26
CA TYR A 29 5.17 -0.49 -4.96
C TYR A 29 5.65 -1.94 -4.91
N THR A 30 4.96 -2.86 -5.58
CA THR A 30 5.21 -4.30 -5.42
C THR A 30 4.85 -5.07 -6.71
N PRO A 31 5.52 -6.19 -7.02
CA PRO A 31 5.14 -7.03 -8.14
C PRO A 31 3.71 -7.57 -7.99
N ILE A 32 2.93 -7.52 -9.07
CA ILE A 32 1.58 -8.09 -9.13
C ILE A 32 1.71 -9.59 -9.39
N THR A 33 1.95 -10.36 -8.33
CA THR A 33 2.23 -11.81 -8.41
C THR A 33 1.00 -12.64 -8.73
N ARG A 34 -0.20 -12.16 -8.35
CA ARG A 34 -1.49 -12.81 -8.67
C ARG A 34 -2.63 -11.81 -8.75
N ARG A 35 -3.70 -12.17 -9.45
CA ARG A 35 -5.00 -11.52 -9.29
C ARG A 35 -5.58 -11.95 -7.94
N GLN A 36 -5.83 -10.97 -7.05
CA GLN A 36 -6.41 -11.24 -5.73
C GLN A 36 -7.89 -11.60 -5.86
N ASP A 37 -8.37 -12.49 -4.99
CA ASP A 37 -9.73 -13.02 -5.06
C ASP A 37 -10.29 -13.42 -3.67
N HIS A 38 -10.31 -12.44 -2.75
CA HIS A 38 -10.78 -12.63 -1.38
C HIS A 38 -12.21 -12.12 -1.18
N ASP A 39 -12.86 -12.49 -0.08
CA ASP A 39 -14.25 -12.13 0.21
C ASP A 39 -14.47 -10.63 0.35
N ILE A 40 -13.53 -9.95 1.01
CA ILE A 40 -13.55 -8.50 1.21
C ILE A 40 -12.16 -7.95 0.87
N MET A 41 -12.10 -7.12 -0.17
CA MET A 41 -10.87 -6.47 -0.62
C MET A 41 -11.03 -4.95 -0.62
N LEU A 42 -10.17 -4.24 0.11
CA LEU A 42 -10.20 -2.79 0.22
C LEU A 42 -9.10 -2.13 -0.62
N PHE A 43 -9.46 -1.00 -1.24
CA PHE A 43 -8.55 -0.18 -2.03
C PHE A 43 -8.81 1.31 -1.76
N THR A 44 -7.80 2.15 -2.02
CA THR A 44 -7.89 3.60 -1.83
C THR A 44 -7.26 4.35 -2.98
N PHE A 45 -7.96 5.36 -3.47
CA PHE A 45 -7.44 6.28 -4.49
C PHE A 45 -6.15 6.99 -4.03
N SER A 46 -6.09 7.31 -2.73
CA SER A 46 -5.01 8.05 -2.08
C SER A 46 -3.60 7.48 -2.35
N LYS A 47 -3.45 6.15 -2.37
CA LYS A 47 -2.14 5.48 -2.45
C LYS A 47 -1.77 5.09 -3.88
N ILE A 48 -2.74 5.16 -4.78
CA ILE A 48 -2.53 4.94 -6.20
C ILE A 48 -1.95 6.20 -6.80
N THR A 49 -2.69 7.31 -6.74
CA THR A 49 -2.42 8.53 -7.51
C THR A 49 -1.97 9.71 -6.66
N GLY A 50 -1.80 9.53 -5.34
CA GLY A 50 -1.44 10.62 -4.41
C GLY A 50 -2.58 11.59 -4.06
N HIS A 51 -3.78 11.40 -4.61
CA HIS A 51 -4.93 12.29 -4.37
C HIS A 51 -5.63 12.02 -3.03
N ALA A 52 -4.87 12.06 -1.93
CA ALA A 52 -5.34 11.69 -0.60
C ALA A 52 -6.47 12.57 -0.08
N GLY A 53 -6.51 13.85 -0.49
CA GLY A 53 -7.56 14.81 -0.12
C GLY A 53 -8.93 14.54 -0.74
N SER A 54 -9.03 13.70 -1.78
CA SER A 54 -10.32 13.33 -2.38
C SER A 54 -11.14 12.40 -1.49
N ARG A 55 -10.52 11.76 -0.50
CA ARG A 55 -11.15 10.84 0.46
C ARG A 55 -11.99 9.73 -0.21
N ILE A 56 -11.49 9.16 -1.31
CA ILE A 56 -12.12 8.01 -1.99
C ILE A 56 -11.36 6.71 -1.72
N GLY A 57 -12.12 5.71 -1.29
CA GLY A 57 -11.76 4.29 -1.34
C GLY A 57 -12.95 3.46 -1.82
N TRP A 58 -12.72 2.19 -2.06
CA TRP A 58 -13.76 1.25 -2.48
C TRP A 58 -13.48 -0.14 -1.91
N ALA A 59 -14.54 -0.93 -1.81
CA ALA A 59 -14.48 -2.33 -1.40
C ALA A 59 -15.04 -3.21 -2.51
N LEU A 60 -14.38 -4.35 -2.76
CA LEU A 60 -14.93 -5.45 -3.53
C LEU A 60 -15.38 -6.50 -2.52
N VAL A 61 -16.68 -6.83 -2.52
CA VAL A 61 -17.32 -7.67 -1.51
C VAL A 61 -18.10 -8.79 -2.20
N LYS A 62 -17.79 -10.05 -1.87
CA LYS A 62 -18.48 -11.23 -2.43
C LYS A 62 -19.83 -11.47 -1.76
N ASP A 63 -19.87 -11.42 -0.42
CA ASP A 63 -21.09 -11.64 0.36
C ASP A 63 -22.04 -10.44 0.22
N LYS A 64 -23.23 -10.72 -0.32
CA LYS A 64 -24.28 -9.72 -0.56
C LYS A 64 -24.78 -9.09 0.74
N GLU A 65 -24.92 -9.85 1.81
CA GLU A 65 -25.43 -9.34 3.09
C GLU A 65 -24.39 -8.46 3.79
N VAL A 66 -23.11 -8.82 3.68
CA VAL A 66 -22.01 -7.94 4.11
C VAL A 66 -22.03 -6.63 3.32
N ALA A 67 -22.17 -6.70 1.99
CA ALA A 67 -22.22 -5.50 1.14
C ALA A 67 -23.40 -4.58 1.50
N LYS A 68 -24.60 -5.13 1.74
CA LYS A 68 -25.77 -4.36 2.19
C LYS A 68 -25.51 -3.64 3.52
N LYS A 69 -24.98 -4.36 4.52
CA LYS A 69 -24.65 -3.77 5.83
C LYS A 69 -23.61 -2.64 5.71
N MET A 70 -22.62 -2.79 4.83
CA MET A 70 -21.66 -1.72 4.55
C MET A 70 -22.32 -0.48 3.93
N VAL A 71 -23.28 -0.68 3.02
CA VAL A 71 -24.07 0.43 2.43
C VAL A 71 -24.92 1.12 3.49
N GLU A 72 -25.64 0.36 4.32
CA GLU A 72 -26.45 0.88 5.42
C GLU A 72 -25.61 1.74 6.37
N TYR A 73 -24.42 1.24 6.76
CA TYR A 73 -23.47 2.00 7.57
C TYR A 73 -23.08 3.34 6.92
N ILE A 74 -22.74 3.34 5.62
CA ILE A 74 -22.36 4.55 4.89
C ILE A 74 -23.52 5.56 4.81
N ILE A 75 -24.76 5.08 4.63
CA ILE A 75 -25.95 5.93 4.61
C ILE A 75 -26.11 6.62 5.97
N VAL A 76 -26.04 5.87 7.07
CA VAL A 76 -26.20 6.41 8.43
C VAL A 76 -25.04 7.34 8.81
N ASN A 77 -23.81 7.02 8.39
CA ASN A 77 -22.62 7.76 8.78
C ASN A 77 -22.47 9.11 8.07
N SER A 78 -22.76 9.16 6.77
CA SER A 78 -22.45 10.35 5.95
C SER A 78 -23.41 10.58 4.77
N ILE A 79 -24.48 9.80 4.66
CA ILE A 79 -25.42 9.85 3.52
C ILE A 79 -24.68 9.67 2.19
N GLY A 80 -23.76 8.70 2.16
CA GLY A 80 -22.93 8.43 0.98
C GLY A 80 -21.62 9.21 0.95
N VAL A 81 -21.15 9.50 -0.26
CA VAL A 81 -19.82 10.05 -0.53
C VAL A 81 -19.95 11.22 -1.52
N SER A 82 -19.13 12.27 -1.36
CA SER A 82 -19.14 13.47 -2.23
C SER A 82 -19.16 13.12 -3.72
N LYS A 83 -20.06 13.77 -4.46
CA LYS A 83 -20.21 13.58 -5.90
C LYS A 83 -19.03 14.17 -6.68
N GLU A 84 -18.50 15.31 -6.22
CA GLU A 84 -17.32 15.95 -6.78
C GLU A 84 -16.09 15.02 -6.66
N SER A 85 -15.91 14.41 -5.48
CA SER A 85 -14.84 13.43 -5.25
C SER A 85 -14.99 12.20 -6.16
N GLN A 86 -16.21 11.71 -6.38
CA GLN A 86 -16.48 10.60 -7.30
C GLN A 86 -16.15 10.97 -8.75
N VAL A 87 -16.65 12.10 -9.26
CA VAL A 87 -16.44 12.56 -10.64
C VAL A 87 -14.96 12.82 -10.91
N ARG A 88 -14.27 13.50 -9.99
CA ARG A 88 -12.82 13.75 -10.12
C ARG A 88 -12.04 12.44 -10.11
N THR A 89 -12.37 11.50 -9.23
CA THR A 89 -11.71 10.20 -9.16
C THR A 89 -11.92 9.42 -10.46
N ALA A 90 -13.14 9.40 -11.01
CA ALA A 90 -13.44 8.73 -12.27
C ALA A 90 -12.60 9.30 -13.43
N LYS A 91 -12.49 10.64 -13.55
CA LYS A 91 -11.66 11.26 -14.58
C LYS A 91 -10.18 10.88 -14.46
N ILE A 92 -9.62 10.92 -13.25
CA ILE A 92 -8.20 10.60 -13.04
C ILE A 92 -7.93 9.11 -13.26
N LEU A 93 -8.81 8.21 -12.82
CA LEU A 93 -8.66 6.77 -13.09
C LEU A 93 -8.78 6.44 -14.58
N ASN A 94 -9.60 7.18 -15.33
CA ASN A 94 -9.67 7.03 -16.79
C ASN A 94 -8.35 7.42 -17.46
N VAL A 95 -7.79 8.57 -17.08
CA VAL A 95 -6.46 9.01 -17.57
C VAL A 95 -5.39 7.98 -17.17
N LEU A 96 -5.36 7.53 -15.92
CA LEU A 96 -4.43 6.49 -15.45
C LEU A 96 -4.51 5.21 -16.29
N LYS A 97 -5.73 4.75 -16.60
CA LYS A 97 -5.92 3.57 -17.45
C LYS A 97 -5.39 3.79 -18.87
N GLU A 98 -5.55 4.99 -19.42
CA GLU A 98 -5.03 5.35 -20.74
C GLU A 98 -3.50 5.38 -20.75
N THR A 99 -2.86 5.89 -19.70
CA THR A 99 -1.39 5.90 -19.61
C THR A 99 -0.77 4.51 -19.54
N CYS A 100 -1.51 3.51 -19.07
CA CYS A 100 -1.04 2.11 -19.03
C CYS A 100 -0.72 1.56 -20.42
N LYS A 101 -1.32 2.12 -21.49
CA LYS A 101 -1.07 1.73 -22.88
C LYS A 101 0.16 2.40 -23.49
N SER A 102 0.72 3.42 -22.82
CA SER A 102 1.92 4.10 -23.29
C SER A 102 3.15 3.30 -22.92
N GLU A 103 4.09 3.18 -23.86
CA GLU A 103 5.40 2.59 -23.60
C GLU A 103 6.35 3.56 -22.90
N SER A 104 6.07 4.86 -22.97
CA SER A 104 6.90 5.91 -22.37
C SER A 104 6.95 5.76 -20.85
N GLU A 105 8.16 5.77 -20.29
CA GLU A 105 8.38 5.68 -18.84
C GLU A 105 7.91 6.93 -18.08
N SER A 106 7.78 8.07 -18.77
CA SER A 106 7.30 9.33 -18.17
C SER A 106 5.78 9.49 -18.25
N GLU A 107 5.13 8.88 -19.25
CA GLU A 107 3.67 8.91 -19.37
C GLU A 107 3.02 7.77 -18.59
N ASN A 108 3.54 6.54 -18.70
CA ASN A 108 2.99 5.39 -18.02
C ASN A 108 3.16 5.55 -16.51
N PHE A 109 2.06 5.88 -15.83
CA PHE A 109 2.07 6.24 -14.42
C PHE A 109 2.74 5.17 -13.55
N PHE A 110 2.52 3.89 -13.87
CA PHE A 110 3.06 2.80 -13.08
C PHE A 110 4.56 2.58 -13.34
N LYS A 111 5.06 2.78 -14.57
CA LYS A 111 6.51 2.80 -14.84
C LYS A 111 7.15 4.00 -14.13
N TYR A 112 6.57 5.20 -14.28
CA TYR A 112 7.02 6.42 -13.63
C TYR A 112 7.11 6.30 -12.11
N GLY A 113 6.00 5.88 -11.47
CA GLY A 113 5.93 5.73 -10.03
C GLY A 113 6.88 4.67 -9.51
N ARG A 114 7.06 3.58 -10.27
CA ARG A 114 8.01 2.52 -9.93
C ARG A 114 9.45 3.01 -9.94
N GLU A 115 9.87 3.71 -10.99
CA GLU A 115 11.24 4.21 -11.10
C GLU A 115 11.54 5.27 -10.03
N MET A 116 10.55 6.12 -9.70
CA MET A 116 10.66 7.04 -8.58
C MET A 116 10.90 6.29 -7.25
N MET A 117 10.12 5.24 -6.98
CA MET A 117 10.25 4.46 -5.75
C MET A 117 11.58 3.69 -5.72
N LYS A 118 12.00 3.10 -6.84
CA LYS A 118 13.30 2.43 -6.97
C LYS A 118 14.45 3.37 -6.60
N ASN A 119 14.54 4.52 -7.25
CA ASN A 119 15.59 5.52 -6.99
C ASN A 119 15.60 6.00 -5.53
N ARG A 120 14.43 6.19 -4.91
CA ARG A 120 14.34 6.52 -3.48
C ARG A 120 14.88 5.41 -2.59
N TRP A 121 14.54 4.16 -2.89
CA TRP A 121 14.96 2.99 -2.11
C TRP A 121 16.45 2.69 -2.27
N GLU A 122 17.02 2.83 -3.47
CA GLU A 122 18.45 2.63 -3.72
C GLU A 122 19.28 3.60 -2.88
N LYS A 123 18.97 4.90 -2.93
CA LYS A 123 19.64 5.93 -2.11
C LYS A 123 19.53 5.66 -0.61
N LEU A 124 18.33 5.28 -0.14
CA LEU A 124 18.15 4.96 1.29
C LEU A 124 18.96 3.72 1.70
N ARG A 125 18.99 2.69 0.85
CA ARG A 125 19.74 1.46 1.12
C ARG A 125 21.24 1.72 1.18
N GLU A 126 21.78 2.61 0.35
CA GLU A 126 23.19 3.03 0.41
C GLU A 126 23.52 3.64 1.79
N VAL A 127 22.75 4.63 2.23
CA VAL A 127 22.94 5.27 3.54
C VAL A 127 22.86 4.27 4.71
N VAL A 128 21.89 3.35 4.66
CA VAL A 128 21.75 2.32 5.70
C VAL A 128 22.86 1.29 5.64
N LYS A 129 23.35 0.92 4.45
CA LYS A 129 24.48 -0.01 4.28
C LYS A 129 25.78 0.55 4.84
N GLU A 130 25.98 1.86 4.76
CA GLU A 130 27.13 2.57 5.31
C GLU A 130 27.02 2.85 6.82
N SER A 131 25.90 2.46 7.45
CA SER A 131 25.66 2.64 8.88
C SER A 131 25.66 1.31 9.62
N ASP A 132 26.33 1.24 10.77
CA ASP A 132 26.33 0.04 11.60
C ASP A 132 25.07 -0.08 12.48
N ALA A 133 24.43 1.05 12.79
CA ALA A 133 23.26 1.13 13.68
C ALA A 133 21.96 0.68 13.00
N PHE A 134 21.74 1.01 11.73
CA PHE A 134 20.43 0.87 11.09
C PHE A 134 20.24 -0.45 10.34
N THR A 135 18.98 -0.88 10.24
CA THR A 135 18.59 -2.03 9.43
C THR A 135 17.33 -1.73 8.61
N LEU A 136 17.22 -2.38 7.45
CA LEU A 136 16.03 -2.37 6.61
C LEU A 136 15.59 -3.81 6.32
N PRO A 137 14.28 -4.09 6.21
CA PRO A 137 13.79 -5.38 5.78
C PRO A 137 14.30 -5.75 4.39
N LYS A 138 14.61 -7.03 4.20
CA LYS A 138 14.86 -7.61 2.88
C LYS A 138 13.53 -7.91 2.22
N TYR A 139 13.39 -7.51 0.95
CA TYR A 139 12.22 -7.81 0.15
C TYR A 139 12.60 -8.77 -0.97
N PRO A 140 12.02 -9.97 -1.04
CA PRO A 140 12.33 -10.91 -2.09
C PRO A 140 11.87 -10.38 -3.45
N GLU A 141 12.62 -10.74 -4.49
CA GLU A 141 12.19 -10.56 -5.87
C GLU A 141 11.03 -11.51 -6.18
N ALA A 142 10.07 -11.05 -7.00
CA ALA A 142 9.03 -11.93 -7.53
C ALA A 142 8.63 -11.51 -8.94
N PHE A 143 8.08 -12.46 -9.70
CA PHE A 143 7.55 -12.19 -11.03
C PHE A 143 6.31 -11.27 -10.96
N CYS A 144 6.30 -10.22 -11.75
CA CYS A 144 5.19 -9.28 -11.85
C CYS A 144 4.39 -9.52 -13.13
N ASN A 145 3.15 -10.01 -13.01
CA ASN A 145 2.28 -10.25 -14.17
C ASN A 145 1.93 -8.95 -14.93
N TYR A 146 1.89 -7.81 -14.24
CA TYR A 146 1.61 -6.52 -14.86
C TYR A 146 2.77 -6.04 -15.76
N PHE A 147 4.01 -6.22 -15.32
CA PHE A 147 5.19 -5.78 -16.09
C PHE A 147 5.84 -6.88 -16.93
N GLY A 148 5.46 -8.14 -16.75
CA GLY A 148 6.01 -9.29 -17.47
C GLY A 148 7.47 -9.60 -17.12
N LYS A 149 7.95 -9.24 -15.92
CA LYS A 149 9.34 -9.44 -15.48
C LYS A 149 9.46 -9.61 -13.97
N SER A 150 10.56 -10.22 -13.53
CA SER A 150 10.94 -10.32 -12.11
C SER A 150 11.46 -8.99 -11.58
N LEU A 151 10.98 -8.63 -10.40
CA LEU A 151 11.08 -7.29 -9.84
C LEU A 151 11.07 -7.33 -8.31
N GLU A 152 11.88 -6.47 -7.68
CA GLU A 152 11.82 -6.24 -6.23
C GLU A 152 10.58 -5.43 -5.82
N SER A 153 10.26 -5.46 -4.53
CA SER A 153 9.31 -4.50 -3.94
C SER A 153 10.02 -3.22 -3.51
N TYR A 154 9.39 -2.08 -3.79
CA TYR A 154 9.78 -0.74 -3.32
C TYR A 154 8.63 -0.11 -2.52
N PRO A 155 8.46 -0.50 -1.24
CA PRO A 155 7.29 -0.12 -0.44
C PRO A 155 7.16 1.39 -0.22
N ALA A 156 5.94 1.85 0.04
CA ALA A 156 5.68 3.26 0.34
C ALA A 156 6.34 3.78 1.63
N PHE A 157 6.76 2.89 2.53
CA PHE A 157 7.40 3.23 3.79
C PHE A 157 8.67 2.42 4.00
N ALA A 158 9.70 3.07 4.54
CA ALA A 158 10.86 2.40 5.10
C ALA A 158 10.55 1.98 6.54
N TRP A 159 10.65 0.69 6.82
CA TRP A 159 10.59 0.16 8.18
C TRP A 159 12.02 0.15 8.73
N LEU A 160 12.43 1.24 9.37
CA LEU A 160 13.80 1.43 9.83
C LEU A 160 13.94 0.80 11.22
N GLY A 161 14.85 -0.16 11.36
CA GLY A 161 15.24 -0.72 12.66
C GLY A 161 16.59 -0.17 13.12
N THR A 162 16.87 -0.33 14.42
CA THR A 162 18.19 -0.09 15.02
C THR A 162 18.72 -1.39 15.64
N LYS A 163 20.03 -1.61 15.63
CA LYS A 163 20.69 -2.74 16.32
C LYS A 163 21.08 -2.39 17.75
N GLU A 164 21.06 -1.10 18.08
CA GLU A 164 21.35 -0.59 19.41
C GLU A 164 20.06 -0.56 20.22
N GLU A 165 20.16 -0.75 21.54
CA GLU A 165 19.05 -0.62 22.49
C GLU A 165 18.69 0.87 22.68
N THR A 166 18.18 1.51 21.62
CA THR A 166 17.88 2.94 21.56
C THR A 166 16.42 3.18 21.21
N ASP A 167 15.83 4.21 21.82
CA ASP A 167 14.55 4.75 21.38
C ASP A 167 14.73 5.50 20.05
N LEU A 168 14.60 4.74 18.97
CA LEU A 168 14.85 5.22 17.61
C LEU A 168 13.93 6.38 17.22
N VAL A 169 12.67 6.42 17.69
CA VAL A 169 11.76 7.54 17.35
C VAL A 169 12.18 8.83 18.04
N SER A 170 12.66 8.76 19.29
CA SER A 170 13.19 9.92 19.99
C SER A 170 14.51 10.40 19.39
N GLU A 171 15.40 9.48 19.00
CA GLU A 171 16.65 9.81 18.31
C GLU A 171 16.39 10.54 16.99
N LEU A 172 15.53 10.00 16.13
CA LEU A 172 15.15 10.66 14.87
C LEU A 172 14.56 12.06 15.14
N ARG A 173 13.73 12.21 16.17
CA ARG A 173 13.16 13.50 16.56
C ARG A 173 14.22 14.51 17.00
N ARG A 174 15.22 14.08 17.79
CA ARG A 174 16.36 14.93 18.20
C ARG A 174 17.10 15.48 16.99
N HIS A 175 17.16 14.71 15.90
CA HIS A 175 17.76 15.08 14.63
C HIS A 175 16.77 15.68 13.61
N LYS A 176 15.60 16.16 14.07
CA LYS A 176 14.57 16.85 13.25
C LYS A 176 13.92 15.98 12.17
N VAL A 177 13.97 14.65 12.31
CA VAL A 177 13.28 13.70 11.44
C VAL A 177 12.06 13.16 12.19
N MET A 178 10.86 13.55 11.77
CA MET A 178 9.64 12.99 12.37
C MET A 178 9.35 11.61 11.77
N SER A 179 9.19 10.60 12.61
CA SER A 179 8.82 9.24 12.22
C SER A 179 7.58 8.76 12.99
N ARG A 180 7.06 7.58 12.62
CA ARG A 180 6.04 6.87 13.39
C ARG A 180 6.74 5.85 14.28
N ALA A 181 6.51 5.92 15.59
CA ALA A 181 7.07 4.97 16.55
C ALA A 181 6.63 3.53 16.26
N GLY A 182 7.55 2.57 16.40
CA GLY A 182 7.31 1.13 16.18
C GLY A 182 6.23 0.56 17.09
N GLU A 183 6.23 0.98 18.37
CA GLU A 183 5.23 0.61 19.39
C GLU A 183 3.78 0.85 18.91
N ARG A 184 3.56 1.90 18.13
CA ARG A 184 2.23 2.25 17.59
C ARG A 184 1.74 1.27 16.52
N CYS A 185 2.63 0.44 16.01
CA CYS A 185 2.38 -0.61 15.03
C CYS A 185 2.45 -2.01 15.65
N GLY A 186 2.56 -2.12 16.97
CA GLY A 186 2.74 -3.41 17.66
C GLY A 186 4.10 -4.05 17.38
N SER A 187 5.12 -3.23 17.11
CA SER A 187 6.52 -3.66 17.09
C SER A 187 7.17 -3.25 18.39
N ASP A 188 8.08 -4.09 18.86
CA ASP A 188 9.08 -3.71 19.86
C ASP A 188 10.03 -2.66 19.28
#